data_AF-A0A2T2Q8X7-F1
#
_entry.id   AF-A0A2T2Q8X7-F1
#
_cell.length_a   1.000
_cell.length_b   1.000
_cell.length_c   1.000
_cell.angle_alpha   90.00
_cell.angle_beta   90.00
_cell.angle_gamma   90.00
#
_symmetry.space_group_name_H-M   'P 1'
#
loop_
_entity.id
_entity.type
_entity.pdbx_description
1 polymer ?
#
loop_
_entity_poly.entity_id
_entity_poly.type
_entity_poly.pdbx_seq_one_letter_code
_entity_poly.pdbx_strand_id
1 'polypeptide(L)' 'MLCSGSGIAAGLACDISSSDQIEAAVEKVVSAYGGIHILVNNAFNSSAPSLSVLGLSAEQLRRNFDTGPIAYSPR' A
#
# COMPACT_ATOMS: atom_id res chain seq x y z
N MET A 1 -0.08 -0.63 -21.14
CA MET A 1 1.33 -0.28 -20.89
C MET A 1 2.16 -1.47 -21.31
N LEU A 2 2.90 -1.36 -22.41
CA LEU A 2 3.73 -2.45 -22.97
C LEU A 2 5.17 -2.20 -22.50
N CYS A 3 5.70 -3.09 -21.67
CA CYS A 3 7.11 -3.05 -21.26
C CYS A 3 7.97 -3.79 -22.30
N SER A 4 9.09 -3.20 -22.70
CA SER A 4 9.97 -3.67 -23.78
C SER A 4 10.99 -4.74 -23.30
N GLY A 5 10.54 -5.72 -22.51
CA GLY A 5 11.37 -6.83 -22.01
C GLY A 5 10.51 -8.07 -21.71
N SER A 6 11.14 -9.25 -21.54
CA SER A 6 10.48 -10.55 -21.33
C SER A 6 9.83 -10.74 -19.94
N GLY A 7 9.59 -9.65 -19.21
CA GLY A 7 8.97 -9.70 -17.88
C GLY A 7 7.47 -10.02 -17.97
N ILE A 8 6.98 -10.79 -16.99
CA ILE A 8 5.55 -11.08 -16.84
C ILE A 8 4.98 -10.11 -15.81
N ALA A 9 3.87 -9.46 -16.13
CA ALA A 9 3.21 -8.49 -15.25
C ALA A 9 1.76 -8.88 -14.98
N ALA A 10 1.29 -8.62 -13.76
CA ALA A 10 -0.09 -8.80 -13.35
C ALA A 10 -0.59 -7.51 -12.66
N GLY A 11 -1.84 -7.15 -12.93
CA GLY A 11 -2.54 -6.08 -12.23
C GLY A 11 -3.40 -6.64 -11.11
N LEU A 12 -3.29 -6.07 -9.91
CA LEU A 12 -4.07 -6.44 -8.73
C LEU A 12 -4.67 -5.17 -8.12
N ALA A 13 -6.00 -5.12 -8.02
CA ALA A 13 -6.65 -4.09 -7.22
C ALA A 13 -6.51 -4.46 -5.74
N CYS A 14 -6.09 -3.50 -4.92
CA CYS A 14 -5.94 -3.64 -3.48
C CYS A 14 -6.20 -2.29 -2.81
N ASP A 15 -7.20 -2.25 -1.94
CA ASP A 15 -7.37 -1.12 -1.02
C ASP A 15 -6.37 -1.25 0.12
N ILE A 16 -5.36 -0.38 0.11
CA ILE A 16 -4.25 -0.38 1.09
C ILE A 16 -4.68 0.02 2.51
N SER A 17 -5.93 0.41 2.72
CA SER A 17 -6.49 0.63 4.07
C SER A 17 -7.06 -0.66 4.69
N SER A 18 -7.14 -1.76 3.92
CA SER A 18 -7.67 -3.06 4.35
C SER A 18 -6.55 -4.09 4.50
N SER A 19 -6.28 -4.53 5.74
CA SER A 19 -5.30 -5.59 6.04
C SER A 19 -5.55 -6.87 5.25
N ASP A 20 -6.81 -7.31 5.20
CA ASP A 20 -7.20 -8.57 4.57
C ASP A 20 -6.96 -8.53 3.05
N GLN A 21 -7.17 -7.37 2.42
CA GLN A 21 -6.87 -7.19 1.00
C GLN A 21 -5.36 -7.17 0.73
N ILE A 22 -4.57 -6.58 1.65
CA ILE A 22 -3.11 -6.60 1.55
C ILE A 22 -2.59 -8.04 1.63
N GLU A 23 -3.03 -8.83 2.61
CA GLU A 23 -2.65 -10.22 2.75
C GLU A 23 -3.00 -11.05 1.51
N ALA A 24 -4.24 -10.92 1.03
CA ALA A 24 -4.69 -11.61 -0.18
C ALA A 24 -3.92 -11.17 -1.44
N ALA A 25 -3.51 -9.90 -1.53
CA ALA A 25 -2.69 -9.41 -2.64
C ALA A 25 -1.27 -10.01 -2.59
N VAL A 26 -0.65 -10.05 -1.40
CA VAL A 26 0.68 -10.66 -1.19
C VAL A 26 0.65 -12.14 -1.57
N GLU A 27 -0.35 -12.89 -1.10
CA GLU A 27 -0.49 -14.32 -1.41
C GLU A 27 -0.61 -14.57 -2.93
N LYS A 28 -1.41 -13.76 -3.63
CA LYS A 28 -1.55 -13.85 -5.09
C LYS A 28 -0.23 -13.60 -5.81
N VAL A 29 0.56 -12.60 -5.37
CA VAL A 29 1.87 -12.32 -5.97
C VAL A 29 2.84 -13.46 -5.72
N VAL A 30 2.91 -13.98 -4.49
CA VAL A 30 3.78 -15.12 -4.15
C VAL A 30 3.38 -16.37 -4.95
N SER A 31 2.09 -16.66 -5.08
CA SER A 31 1.58 -17.78 -5.87
C SER A 31 1.91 -17.64 -7.36
N ALA A 32 1.79 -16.43 -7.94
CA ALA A 32 2.04 -16.19 -9.35
C ALA A 32 3.53 -16.18 -9.74
N TYR A 33 4.40 -15.73 -8.84
CA TYR A 33 5.81 -15.45 -9.16
C TYR A 33 6.83 -16.25 -8.33
N GLY A 34 6.37 -17.07 -7.38
CA GLY A 34 7.23 -17.87 -6.50
C GLY A 34 7.88 -17.09 -5.36
N GLY A 35 7.55 -15.81 -5.18
CA GLY A 35 8.08 -14.97 -4.09
C GLY A 35 8.05 -13.47 -4.41
N ILE A 36 8.46 -12.68 -3.42
CA ILE A 36 8.61 -11.22 -3.54
C ILE A 36 10.04 -10.85 -3.13
N HIS A 37 10.84 -10.41 -4.09
CA HIS A 37 12.21 -9.96 -3.84
C HIS A 37 12.30 -8.45 -3.57
N ILE A 38 11.39 -7.69 -4.18
CA ILE A 38 11.31 -6.24 -4.05
C ILE A 38 9.84 -5.89 -3.82
N LEU A 39 9.55 -5.15 -2.74
CA LEU A 39 8.25 -4.58 -2.46
C LEU A 39 8.37 -3.06 -2.42
N VAL A 40 7.61 -2.37 -3.26
CA VAL A 40 7.55 -0.91 -3.30
C VAL A 40 6.19 -0.47 -2.77
N ASN A 41 6.16 -0.02 -1.52
CA ASN A 41 4.97 0.52 -0.86
C ASN A 41 4.72 1.98 -1.29
N ASN A 42 4.36 2.18 -2.56
CA ASN A 42 4.21 3.51 -3.15
C ASN A 42 2.80 4.11 -2.96
N ALA A 43 1.78 3.27 -2.78
CA ALA A 43 0.39 3.74 -2.75
C ALA A 43 0.13 4.60 -1.50
N PHE A 44 -0.51 5.74 -1.69
CA PHE A 44 -0.84 6.72 -0.64
C PHE A 44 -2.12 7.46 -0.98
N ASN A 45 -2.94 7.78 0.03
CA ASN A 45 -4.14 8.60 -0.15
C ASN A 45 -3.80 10.09 -0.01
N SER A 46 -3.70 10.81 -1.14
CA SER A 46 -3.41 12.25 -1.16
C SER A 46 -4.51 13.16 -0.59
N SER A 47 -5.66 12.59 -0.24
CA SER A 47 -6.76 13.32 0.42
C SER A 47 -6.52 13.47 1.94
N ALA A 48 -5.49 12.79 2.46
CA ALA A 48 -4.92 13.03 3.78
C ALA A 48 -4.51 14.52 3.91
N PRO A 49 -5.02 15.27 4.90
CA PRO A 49 -4.71 16.69 5.04
C PRO A 49 -3.20 16.92 5.15
N SER A 50 -2.64 17.70 4.22
CA SER A 50 -1.29 18.25 4.27
C SER A 50 -1.24 19.49 5.17
N LEU A 51 -1.65 19.33 6.43
CA LEU A 51 -1.52 20.37 7.44
C LEU A 51 -0.21 20.18 8.21
N SER A 52 0.30 21.25 8.81
CA SER A 52 1.37 21.12 9.81
C SER A 52 0.88 20.22 10.95
N VAL A 53 1.80 19.53 11.63
CA VAL A 53 1.44 18.67 12.79
C VAL A 53 0.60 19.44 13.82
N LEU A 54 0.88 20.74 14.01
CA LEU A 54 0.16 21.62 14.92
C LEU A 54 -1.26 22.00 14.43
N GLY A 55 -1.55 21.81 13.13
CA GLY A 55 -2.83 22.13 12.51
C GLY A 55 -3.77 20.93 12.35
N LEU A 56 -3.36 19.71 12.72
CA LEU A 56 -4.16 18.49 12.60
C LEU A 56 -4.94 18.21 13.88
N SER A 57 -6.21 17.80 13.77
CA SER A 57 -6.89 17.06 14.84
C SER A 57 -6.26 15.67 15.01
N ALA A 58 -6.42 15.05 16.18
CA ALA A 58 -5.91 13.70 16.44
C ALA A 58 -6.43 12.67 15.43
N GLU A 59 -7.68 12.81 15.00
CA GLU A 59 -8.37 11.96 14.03
C GLU A 59 -7.84 12.17 12.61
N GLN A 60 -7.50 13.40 12.25
CA GLN A 60 -6.85 13.70 10.96
C GLN A 60 -5.43 13.11 10.92
N LEU A 61 -4.67 13.27 12.01
CA LEU A 61 -3.34 12.71 12.14
C LEU A 61 -3.37 11.17 12.10
N ARG A 62 -4.33 10.55 12.78
CA ARG A 62 -4.49 9.08 12.81
C ARG A 62 -4.84 8.51 11.45
N ARG A 63 -5.73 9.16 10.68
CA ARG A 63 -6.00 8.73 9.29
C ARG A 63 -4.77 8.78 8.39
N ASN A 64 -3.94 9.82 8.52
CA ASN A 64 -2.68 9.91 7.75
C ASN A 64 -1.74 8.74 8.07
N PHE A 65 -1.77 8.29 9.32
CA PHE A 65 -0.97 7.16 9.79
C PHE A 65 -1.50 5.80 9.35
N ASP A 66 -2.83 5.61 9.37
CA ASP A 66 -3.50 4.39 8.95
C ASP A 66 -3.27 4.08 7.46
N THR A 67 -3.10 5.10 6.62
CA THR A 67 -2.78 4.95 5.18
C THR A 67 -1.30 5.20 4.85
N GLY A 68 -0.45 5.33 5.87
CA GLY A 68 0.93 5.79 5.72
C GLY A 68 1.91 4.95 6.55
N PRO A 69 2.75 5.55 7.42
CA PRO A 69 3.85 4.84 8.08
C PRO A 69 3.48 3.59 8.89
N ILE A 70 2.26 3.53 9.45
CA ILE A 70 1.84 2.45 10.36
C ILE A 70 1.01 1.38 9.67
N ALA A 71 0.60 1.58 8.42
CA ALA A 71 -0.13 0.59 7.62
C ALA A 71 0.63 -0.75 7.50
N TYR A 72 1.95 -0.74 7.74
CA TYR A 72 2.85 -1.88 7.59
C TYR A 72 3.27 -2.54 8.92
N SER A 73 2.78 -2.07 10.07
CA SER A 73 3.07 -2.70 11.36
C SER A 73 1.94 -3.66 11.75
N PRO A 74 2.19 -4.98 11.85
CA PRO A 74 1.20 -5.92 12.32
C PRO A 74 0.84 -5.63 13.78
N ARG A 75 -0.45 -5.76 14.12
CA ARG A 75 -0.90 -5.84 15.50
C ARG A 75 -0.78 -7.27 16.03
#